data_AF-A0A246RYV3-F1
#
_entry.id   AF-A0A246RYV3-F1
#
_cell.length_a   1.000
_cell.length_b   1.000
_cell.length_c   1.000
_cell.angle_alpha   90.00
_cell.angle_beta   90.00
_cell.angle_gamma   90.00
#
_symmetry.space_group_name_H-M   'P 1'
#
loop_
_entity.id
_entity.type
_entity.pdbx_description
1 polymer ?
#
loop_
_entity_poly.entity_id
_entity_poly.type
_entity_poly.pdbx_seq_one_letter_code
_entity_poly.pdbx_strand_id
1 'polypeptide(L)'
;MSLFFVHIPKTAGTSFRQGAEKYFTPERIVYDYGVNSNATSPFVKKSLHGDQPDFWQFKQALDNPAMIVGHVTIARFVSLWGAGNTVTFLREPLQRIASEYAHFVRNMDYQGSFKEFYSGRGMRNRQRRALYGVNLESIGFIGLTERYSESLEMLNDRFATRIPEREDNQGKSRLEDEYEFDEEDLVELRKLNRRDIELYQYALALFDSRYAMFKSNQPWAHACLVEATTEGGSGWAWWADERDAPLEVELWVNGELTSTARAVKFRQELCSVLPPRGGYVGFHLPLKLSPLDKVQCRVAATGQWFPPSPRLIEETKT
;
A
#
# COMPACT_ATOMS: atom_id res chain seq x y z
N MET A 1 -12.85 -15.04 -0.50
CA MET A 1 -12.24 -13.69 -0.39
C MET A 1 -11.63 -13.34 -1.73
N SER A 2 -11.85 -12.12 -2.23
CA SER A 2 -11.27 -11.63 -3.50
C SER A 2 -10.20 -10.58 -3.19
N LEU A 3 -9.03 -10.68 -3.82
CA LEU A 3 -7.98 -9.66 -3.71
C LEU A 3 -8.18 -8.54 -4.72
N PHE A 4 -7.83 -7.31 -4.35
CA PHE A 4 -7.65 -6.21 -5.30
C PHE A 4 -6.17 -5.88 -5.40
N PHE A 5 -5.54 -6.19 -6.53
CA PHE A 5 -4.14 -5.87 -6.79
C PHE A 5 -3.98 -4.56 -7.57
N VAL A 6 -3.52 -3.51 -6.89
CA VAL A 6 -3.09 -2.25 -7.51
C VAL A 6 -1.72 -2.50 -8.15
N HIS A 7 -1.71 -2.79 -9.45
CA HIS A 7 -0.49 -3.07 -10.19
C HIS A 7 0.17 -1.75 -10.62
N ILE A 8 1.18 -1.32 -9.87
CA ILE A 8 1.97 -0.15 -10.23
C ILE A 8 3.08 -0.58 -11.22
N PRO A 9 3.26 0.11 -12.36
CA PRO A 9 4.28 -0.29 -13.31
C PRO A 9 5.69 -0.29 -12.70
N LYS A 10 6.42 -1.38 -12.98
CA LYS A 10 7.82 -1.61 -12.61
C LYS A 10 8.09 -1.83 -11.11
N THR A 11 7.10 -2.34 -10.39
CA THR A 11 7.22 -2.73 -8.97
C THR A 11 7.00 -4.23 -8.76
N ALA A 12 7.69 -5.10 -9.53
CA ALA A 12 7.51 -6.56 -9.53
C ALA A 12 6.09 -7.08 -9.85
N GLY A 13 5.14 -6.21 -10.22
CA GLY A 13 3.75 -6.60 -10.39
C GLY A 13 3.47 -7.60 -11.52
N THR A 14 4.30 -7.64 -12.57
CA THR A 14 4.21 -8.71 -13.58
C THR A 14 4.54 -10.07 -13.00
N SER A 15 5.59 -10.18 -12.17
CA SER A 15 5.97 -11.43 -11.50
C SER A 15 4.85 -11.90 -10.58
N PHE A 16 4.28 -10.99 -9.78
CA PHE A 16 3.18 -11.32 -8.88
C PHE A 16 1.92 -11.74 -9.64
N ARG A 17 1.51 -10.98 -10.66
CA ARG A 17 0.35 -11.32 -11.49
C ARG A 17 0.48 -12.71 -12.10
N GLN A 18 1.64 -13.04 -12.67
CA GLN A 18 1.86 -14.34 -13.29
C GLN A 18 1.88 -15.48 -12.27
N GLY A 19 2.42 -15.26 -11.07
CA GLY A 19 2.27 -16.20 -9.97
C GLY A 19 0.80 -16.40 -9.60
N ALA A 20 0.05 -15.31 -9.48
CA ALA A 20 -1.38 -15.35 -9.16
C ALA A 20 -2.20 -16.06 -10.25
N GLU A 21 -1.86 -15.87 -11.53
CA GLU A 21 -2.44 -16.61 -12.66
C GLU A 21 -2.19 -18.11 -12.55
N LYS A 22 -0.99 -18.53 -12.15
CA LYS A 22 -0.68 -19.95 -11.90
C LYS A 22 -1.48 -20.53 -10.73
N TYR A 23 -1.71 -19.74 -9.68
CA TYR A 23 -2.39 -20.20 -8.47
C TYR A 23 -3.92 -20.19 -8.58
N PHE A 24 -4.50 -19.10 -9.08
CA PHE A 24 -5.96 -18.92 -9.14
C PHE A 24 -6.61 -19.35 -10.45
N THR A 25 -5.81 -19.57 -11.50
CA THR A 25 -6.20 -19.62 -12.91
C THR A 25 -6.63 -18.26 -13.48
N PRO A 26 -6.31 -17.95 -14.76
CA PRO A 26 -6.66 -16.66 -15.37
C PRO A 26 -8.15 -16.34 -15.40
N GLU A 27 -9.03 -17.34 -15.46
CA GLU A 27 -10.49 -17.19 -15.55
C GLU A 27 -11.09 -16.64 -14.25
N ARG A 28 -10.41 -16.84 -13.12
CA ARG A 28 -10.81 -16.28 -11.81
C ARG A 28 -10.24 -14.89 -11.56
N ILE A 29 -9.54 -14.30 -12.54
CA ILE A 29 -8.91 -12.99 -12.42
C ILE A 29 -9.57 -12.00 -13.39
N VAL A 30 -9.92 -10.83 -12.87
CA VAL A 30 -10.49 -9.73 -13.65
C VAL A 30 -9.40 -8.67 -13.87
N TYR A 31 -9.24 -8.21 -15.11
CA TYR A 31 -8.16 -7.33 -15.51
C TYR A 31 -8.68 -5.96 -15.97
N ASP A 32 -8.15 -4.86 -15.40
CA ASP A 32 -8.40 -3.47 -15.84
C ASP A 32 -7.08 -2.75 -16.19
N TYR A 33 -6.67 -2.84 -17.45
CA TYR A 33 -5.47 -2.16 -18.00
C TYR A 33 -5.83 -0.97 -18.89
N GLY A 34 -7.06 -0.45 -18.76
CA GLY A 34 -7.59 0.61 -19.61
C GLY A 34 -8.30 0.11 -20.87
N VAL A 35 -9.17 0.96 -21.44
CA VAL A 35 -10.07 0.60 -22.56
C VAL A 35 -9.33 0.08 -23.80
N ASN A 36 -8.17 0.65 -24.11
CA ASN A 36 -7.38 0.32 -25.30
C ASN A 36 -6.49 -0.91 -25.11
N SER A 37 -6.37 -1.46 -23.90
CA SER A 37 -5.55 -2.64 -23.66
C SER A 37 -6.30 -3.92 -24.01
N ASN A 38 -5.66 -4.81 -24.78
CA ASN A 38 -6.18 -6.15 -25.04
C ASN A 38 -6.20 -7.04 -23.79
N ALA A 39 -5.41 -6.69 -22.77
CA ALA A 39 -5.40 -7.40 -21.50
C ALA A 39 -6.61 -7.08 -20.62
N THR A 40 -7.34 -5.98 -20.88
CA THR A 40 -8.52 -5.62 -20.10
C THR A 40 -9.67 -6.58 -20.41
N SER A 41 -10.24 -7.17 -19.36
CA SER A 41 -11.35 -8.13 -19.48
C SER A 41 -12.52 -7.51 -20.28
N PRO A 42 -13.13 -8.25 -21.23
CA PRO A 42 -14.23 -7.73 -22.04
C PRO A 42 -15.39 -7.15 -21.21
N PHE A 43 -15.70 -7.81 -20.08
CA PHE A 43 -16.74 -7.34 -19.16
C PHE A 43 -16.38 -6.01 -18.48
N VAL A 44 -15.10 -5.76 -18.17
CA VAL A 44 -14.63 -4.49 -17.63
C VAL A 44 -14.75 -3.38 -18.67
N LYS A 45 -14.36 -3.63 -19.93
CA LYS A 45 -14.53 -2.64 -21.02
C LYS A 45 -16.00 -2.23 -21.18
N LYS A 46 -16.88 -3.23 -21.22
CA LYS A 46 -18.33 -3.01 -21.37
C LYS A 46 -18.93 -2.26 -20.20
N SER A 47 -18.55 -2.59 -18.96
CA SER A 47 -19.25 -2.11 -17.77
C SER A 47 -18.67 -0.85 -17.16
N LEU A 48 -17.35 -0.61 -17.32
CA LEU A 48 -16.64 0.42 -16.57
C LEU A 48 -15.88 1.46 -17.42
N HIS A 49 -15.85 1.29 -18.75
CA HIS A 49 -15.23 2.23 -19.70
C HIS A 49 -16.25 2.87 -20.65
N GLY A 50 -17.56 2.72 -20.38
CA GLY A 50 -18.63 3.45 -21.07
C GLY A 50 -18.93 4.81 -20.40
N ASP A 51 -19.92 5.53 -20.93
CA ASP A 51 -20.23 6.92 -20.52
C ASP A 51 -20.73 7.05 -19.07
N GLN A 52 -21.42 6.02 -18.56
CA GLN A 52 -21.98 5.98 -17.21
C GLN A 52 -21.64 4.66 -16.53
N PRO A 53 -20.42 4.51 -15.98
CA PRO A 53 -20.01 3.27 -15.34
C PRO A 53 -20.75 3.06 -14.01
N ASP A 54 -21.47 1.94 -13.90
CA ASP A 54 -22.07 1.50 -12.63
C ASP A 54 -21.17 0.45 -11.97
N PHE A 55 -20.38 0.92 -11.00
CA PHE A 55 -19.46 0.09 -10.23
C PHE A 55 -20.15 -0.92 -9.32
N TRP A 56 -21.35 -0.60 -8.83
CA TRP A 56 -22.09 -1.51 -7.96
C TRP A 56 -22.72 -2.65 -8.76
N GLN A 57 -23.34 -2.33 -9.90
CA GLN A 57 -23.82 -3.35 -10.84
C GLN A 57 -22.67 -4.22 -11.35
N PHE A 58 -21.53 -3.61 -11.69
CA PHE A 58 -20.32 -4.35 -12.05
C PHE A 58 -19.92 -5.34 -10.96
N LYS A 59 -19.84 -4.90 -9.69
CA LYS A 59 -19.50 -5.78 -8.57
C LYS A 59 -20.51 -6.94 -8.42
N GLN A 60 -21.81 -6.66 -8.51
CA GLN A 60 -22.87 -7.67 -8.36
C GLN A 60 -22.87 -8.71 -9.48
N ALA A 61 -22.49 -8.31 -10.70
CA ALA A 61 -22.44 -9.19 -11.85
C ALA A 61 -21.20 -10.10 -11.89
N LEU A 62 -20.19 -9.84 -11.06
CA LEU A 62 -19.00 -10.69 -10.97
C LEU A 62 -19.28 -11.93 -10.12
N ASP A 63 -19.00 -13.10 -10.68
CA ASP A 63 -19.06 -14.38 -9.96
C ASP A 63 -17.80 -14.60 -9.11
N ASN A 64 -17.78 -13.98 -7.92
CA ASN A 64 -16.77 -14.15 -6.86
C ASN A 64 -15.32 -14.36 -7.37
N PRO A 65 -14.75 -13.36 -8.08
CA PRO A 65 -13.41 -13.49 -8.65
C PRO A 65 -12.38 -13.70 -7.54
N ALA A 66 -11.30 -14.44 -7.82
CA ALA A 66 -10.21 -14.58 -6.87
C ALA A 66 -9.40 -13.28 -6.74
N MET A 67 -9.22 -12.56 -7.85
CA MET A 67 -8.48 -11.30 -7.86
C MET A 67 -8.98 -10.34 -8.94
N ILE A 68 -8.90 -9.04 -8.66
CA ILE A 68 -9.04 -7.95 -9.63
C ILE A 68 -7.69 -7.25 -9.70
N VAL A 69 -7.16 -7.01 -10.90
CA VAL A 69 -5.82 -6.44 -11.09
C VAL A 69 -5.79 -5.44 -12.23
N GLY A 70 -4.97 -4.41 -12.12
CA GLY A 70 -4.85 -3.44 -13.20
C GLY A 70 -3.85 -2.31 -12.94
N HIS A 71 -3.48 -1.61 -14.02
CA HIS A 71 -2.79 -0.32 -13.94
C HIS A 71 -3.81 0.79 -13.64
N VAL A 72 -4.40 0.72 -12.45
CA VAL A 72 -5.44 1.65 -11.98
C VAL A 72 -5.00 2.30 -10.66
N THR A 73 -5.66 3.40 -10.29
CA THR A 73 -5.50 3.95 -8.93
C THR A 73 -6.26 3.08 -7.93
N ILE A 74 -5.85 3.10 -6.67
CA ILE A 74 -6.51 2.37 -5.59
C ILE A 74 -7.99 2.74 -5.45
N ALA A 75 -8.33 4.02 -5.67
CA ALA A 75 -9.69 4.52 -5.63
C ALA A 75 -10.64 3.80 -6.61
N ARG A 76 -10.11 3.16 -7.66
CA ARG A 76 -10.90 2.47 -8.67
C ARG A 76 -11.77 1.36 -8.07
N PHE A 77 -11.25 0.59 -7.10
CA PHE A 77 -11.91 -0.62 -6.61
C PHE A 77 -11.86 -0.79 -5.08
N VAL A 78 -11.13 0.06 -4.35
CA VAL A 78 -11.00 -0.07 -2.89
C VAL A 78 -12.34 0.01 -2.15
N SER A 79 -13.30 0.80 -2.62
CA SER A 79 -14.64 0.91 -2.03
C SER A 79 -15.53 -0.32 -2.25
N LEU A 80 -15.13 -1.22 -3.14
CA LEU A 80 -15.88 -2.43 -3.50
C LEU A 80 -15.29 -3.71 -2.88
N TRP A 81 -13.98 -3.72 -2.63
CA TRP A 81 -13.25 -4.88 -2.08
C TRP A 81 -12.58 -4.62 -0.73
N GLY A 82 -12.47 -3.35 -0.33
CA GLY A 82 -11.91 -2.92 0.94
C GLY A 82 -10.40 -2.80 0.91
N ALA A 83 -9.88 -1.85 1.70
CA ALA A 83 -8.43 -1.66 1.81
C ALA A 83 -7.74 -2.90 2.39
N GLY A 84 -8.37 -3.62 3.33
CA GLY A 84 -7.83 -4.84 3.92
C GLY A 84 -7.62 -6.02 2.94
N ASN A 85 -8.32 -6.03 1.80
CA ASN A 85 -8.12 -7.01 0.72
C ASN A 85 -7.34 -6.43 -0.46
N THR A 86 -6.87 -5.19 -0.33
CA THR A 86 -6.07 -4.53 -1.36
C THR A 86 -4.60 -4.86 -1.15
N VAL A 87 -3.95 -5.29 -2.23
CA VAL A 87 -2.53 -5.61 -2.27
C VAL A 87 -1.84 -4.71 -3.29
N THR A 88 -0.59 -4.36 -3.03
CA THR A 88 0.25 -3.65 -4.00
C THR A 88 1.73 -3.97 -3.74
N PHE A 89 2.58 -3.62 -4.68
CA PHE A 89 4.03 -3.69 -4.52
C PHE A 89 4.63 -2.33 -4.86
N LEU A 90 5.62 -1.93 -4.07
CA LEU A 90 6.39 -0.72 -4.29
C LEU A 90 7.83 -1.07 -4.67
N ARG A 91 8.56 -0.06 -5.12
CA ARG A 91 9.99 -0.12 -5.42
C ARG A 91 10.63 1.21 -5.05
N GLU A 92 11.93 1.23 -4.77
CA GLU A 92 12.70 2.46 -4.65
C GLU A 92 12.35 3.38 -5.85
N PRO A 93 11.86 4.61 -5.60
CA PRO A 93 11.23 5.43 -6.64
C PRO A 93 12.10 5.74 -7.85
N LEU A 94 13.40 5.95 -7.66
CA LEU A 94 14.31 6.30 -8.74
C LEU A 94 14.69 5.07 -9.56
N GLN A 95 14.97 3.94 -8.91
CA GLN A 95 15.20 2.65 -9.56
C GLN A 95 13.96 2.17 -10.32
N ARG A 96 12.76 2.49 -9.83
CA ARG A 96 11.50 2.26 -10.55
C ARG A 96 11.43 3.06 -11.85
N ILE A 97 11.83 4.33 -11.84
CA ILE A 97 11.87 5.19 -13.03
C ILE A 97 12.92 4.68 -14.03
N ALA A 98 14.14 4.37 -13.57
CA ALA A 98 15.19 3.80 -14.42
C ALA A 98 14.76 2.48 -15.07
N SER A 99 14.12 1.60 -14.30
CA SER A 99 13.58 0.33 -14.82
C SER A 99 12.46 0.55 -15.85
N GLU A 100 11.68 1.62 -15.71
CA GLU A 100 10.66 1.98 -16.69
C GLU A 100 11.28 2.53 -17.97
N TYR A 101 12.25 3.43 -17.85
CA TYR A 101 13.00 3.94 -19.00
C TYR A 101 13.64 2.80 -19.80
N ALA A 102 14.38 1.91 -19.13
CA ALA A 102 14.98 0.75 -19.79
C ALA A 102 13.95 -0.16 -20.47
N HIS A 103 12.75 -0.29 -19.89
CA HIS A 103 11.66 -1.03 -20.53
C HIS A 103 11.14 -0.33 -21.78
N PHE A 104 10.95 0.99 -21.75
CA PHE A 104 10.49 1.78 -22.88
C PHE A 104 11.51 1.79 -24.03
N VAL A 105 12.81 1.94 -23.72
CA VAL A 105 13.88 1.84 -24.72
C VAL A 105 13.89 0.45 -25.37
N ARG A 106 13.83 -0.62 -24.57
CA ARG A 106 13.96 -1.99 -25.09
C ARG A 106 12.71 -2.52 -25.81
N ASN A 107 11.51 -2.10 -25.40
CA ASN A 107 10.25 -2.76 -25.80
C ASN A 107 9.24 -1.81 -26.47
N MET A 108 9.42 -0.49 -26.34
CA MET A 108 8.47 0.52 -26.82
C MET A 108 9.11 1.52 -27.79
N ASP A 109 10.32 1.21 -28.29
CA ASP A 109 11.06 2.02 -29.25
C ASP A 109 11.22 3.50 -28.84
N TYR A 110 11.42 3.75 -27.54
CA TYR A 110 11.66 5.10 -27.04
C TYR A 110 13.09 5.56 -27.35
N GLN A 111 13.21 6.68 -28.09
CA GLN A 111 14.48 7.24 -28.55
C GLN A 111 14.95 8.49 -27.78
N GLY A 112 14.15 8.97 -26.82
CA GLY A 112 14.51 10.12 -26.00
C GLY A 112 15.54 9.78 -24.92
N SER A 113 16.19 10.80 -24.38
CA SER A 113 17.11 10.69 -23.26
C SER A 113 16.41 10.29 -21.95
N PHE A 114 17.19 9.83 -20.98
CA PHE A 114 16.67 9.53 -19.65
C PHE A 114 16.07 10.77 -18.96
N LYS A 115 16.71 11.94 -19.12
CA LYS A 115 16.22 13.24 -18.65
C LYS A 115 14.85 13.59 -19.22
N GLU A 116 14.71 13.55 -20.54
CA GLU A 116 13.41 13.78 -21.19
C GLU A 116 12.33 12.81 -20.70
N PHE A 117 12.70 11.55 -20.45
CA PHE A 117 11.79 10.54 -19.93
C PHE A 117 11.29 10.84 -18.52
N TYR A 118 12.19 11.09 -17.55
CA TYR A 118 11.80 11.29 -16.16
C TYR A 118 11.17 12.67 -15.92
N SER A 119 11.50 13.69 -16.74
CA SER A 119 10.88 15.02 -16.63
C SER A 119 9.38 14.99 -16.94
N GLY A 120 8.90 13.98 -17.68
CA GLY A 120 7.50 13.78 -18.03
C GLY A 120 6.56 13.65 -16.80
N ARG A 121 5.36 14.23 -16.89
CA ARG A 121 4.35 14.18 -15.81
C ARG A 121 3.96 12.75 -15.41
N GLY A 122 4.10 11.78 -16.31
CA GLY A 122 3.83 10.37 -16.05
C GLY A 122 4.82 9.71 -15.08
N MET A 123 6.03 10.25 -14.91
CA MET A 123 7.05 9.68 -14.02
C MET A 123 7.01 10.26 -12.61
N ARG A 124 6.57 11.52 -12.48
CA ARG A 124 6.55 12.24 -11.20
C ARG A 124 5.58 11.61 -10.20
N ASN A 125 6.08 11.22 -9.03
CA ASN A 125 5.30 10.72 -7.89
C ASN A 125 4.24 9.67 -8.28
N ARG A 126 4.62 8.70 -9.12
CA ARG A 126 3.67 7.74 -9.69
C ARG A 126 3.09 6.82 -8.62
N GLN A 127 3.90 6.30 -7.71
CA GLN A 127 3.45 5.38 -6.67
C GLN A 127 2.47 6.07 -5.72
N ARG A 128 2.75 7.32 -5.33
CA ARG A 128 1.87 8.18 -4.54
C ARG A 128 0.56 8.48 -5.24
N ARG A 129 0.56 8.73 -6.55
CA ARG A 129 -0.69 8.93 -7.31
C ARG A 129 -1.51 7.65 -7.38
N ALA A 130 -0.88 6.50 -7.58
CA ALA A 130 -1.57 5.21 -7.63
C ALA A 130 -2.28 4.89 -6.30
N LEU A 131 -1.68 5.29 -5.17
CA LEU A 131 -2.21 5.05 -3.82
C LEU A 131 -2.94 6.25 -3.22
N TYR A 132 -3.26 7.28 -4.02
CA TYR A 132 -3.93 8.47 -3.53
C TYR A 132 -5.34 8.14 -3.00
N GLY A 133 -5.70 8.77 -1.88
CA GLY A 133 -7.03 8.63 -1.26
C GLY A 133 -7.12 7.59 -0.15
N VAL A 134 -6.03 6.87 0.17
CA VAL A 134 -5.98 5.96 1.31
C VAL A 134 -4.72 6.16 2.15
N ASN A 135 -4.80 5.75 3.42
CA ASN A 135 -3.63 5.63 4.29
C ASN A 135 -2.90 4.32 3.98
N LEU A 136 -1.57 4.33 3.93
CA LEU A 136 -0.78 3.12 3.60
C LEU A 136 -1.02 2.02 4.62
N GLU A 137 -1.25 2.41 5.87
CA GLU A 137 -1.51 1.52 6.99
C GLU A 137 -2.81 0.73 6.81
N SER A 138 -3.79 1.22 6.04
CA SER A 138 -5.05 0.51 5.82
C SER A 138 -4.97 -0.52 4.70
N ILE A 139 -3.97 -0.40 3.82
CA ILE A 139 -3.77 -1.34 2.71
C ILE A 139 -3.40 -2.72 3.28
N GLY A 140 -4.17 -3.71 2.84
CA GLY A 140 -4.12 -5.12 3.24
C GLY A 140 -2.72 -5.68 3.17
N PHE A 141 -2.00 -5.36 2.09
CA PHE A 141 -0.60 -5.71 1.96
C PHE A 141 0.16 -4.76 1.02
N ILE A 142 1.37 -4.37 1.42
CA ILE A 142 2.31 -3.61 0.60
C ILE A 142 3.60 -4.40 0.56
N GLY A 143 3.93 -5.00 -0.59
CA GLY A 143 5.21 -5.66 -0.82
C GLY A 143 6.27 -4.70 -1.33
N LEU A 144 7.53 -5.13 -1.25
CA LEU A 144 8.69 -4.39 -1.77
C LEU A 144 9.37 -5.21 -2.85
N THR A 145 9.68 -4.58 -3.97
CA THR A 145 10.34 -5.23 -5.12
C THR A 145 11.71 -5.76 -4.71
N GLU A 146 12.44 -4.99 -3.92
CA GLU A 146 13.75 -5.29 -3.36
C GLU A 146 13.67 -6.48 -2.39
N ARG A 147 12.50 -6.75 -1.79
CA ARG A 147 12.25 -7.83 -0.83
C ARG A 147 11.14 -8.75 -1.32
N TYR A 148 11.16 -9.09 -2.61
CA TYR A 148 10.06 -9.79 -3.26
C TYR A 148 9.75 -11.15 -2.62
N SER A 149 10.76 -12.00 -2.39
CA SER A 149 10.55 -13.33 -1.80
C SER A 149 9.97 -13.25 -0.38
N GLU A 150 10.50 -12.33 0.45
CA GLU A 150 9.99 -12.05 1.81
C GLU A 150 8.55 -11.49 1.75
N SER A 151 8.27 -10.63 0.78
CA SER A 151 6.93 -10.09 0.55
C SER A 151 5.94 -11.19 0.17
N LEU A 152 6.35 -12.11 -0.71
CA LEU A 152 5.49 -13.19 -1.17
C LEU A 152 5.21 -14.21 -0.05
N GLU A 153 6.21 -14.51 0.79
CA GLU A 153 6.04 -15.35 1.99
C GLU A 153 4.95 -14.76 2.91
N MET A 154 5.10 -13.49 3.30
CA MET A 154 4.16 -12.81 4.20
C MET A 154 2.76 -12.63 3.58
N LEU A 155 2.67 -12.38 2.27
CA LEU A 155 1.39 -12.27 1.55
C LEU A 155 0.65 -13.60 1.53
N ASN A 156 1.36 -14.70 1.22
CA ASN A 156 0.78 -16.04 1.15
C ASN A 156 0.21 -16.47 2.50
N ASP A 157 0.94 -16.21 3.59
CA ASP A 157 0.44 -16.43 4.95
C ASP A 157 -0.82 -15.59 5.24
N ARG A 158 -0.72 -14.28 5.05
CA ARG A 158 -1.80 -13.32 5.35
C ARG A 158 -3.14 -13.65 4.69
N PHE A 159 -3.11 -14.04 3.42
CA PHE A 159 -4.32 -14.29 2.63
C PHE A 159 -4.61 -15.78 2.43
N ALA A 160 -3.89 -16.67 3.11
CA ALA A 160 -4.00 -18.12 2.97
C ALA A 160 -3.89 -18.58 1.50
N THR A 161 -2.92 -18.02 0.77
CA THR A 161 -2.65 -18.34 -0.64
C THR A 161 -1.33 -19.11 -0.79
N ARG A 162 -1.07 -19.64 -1.99
CA ARG A 162 0.21 -20.32 -2.33
C ARG A 162 0.70 -19.86 -3.69
N ILE A 163 0.74 -18.54 -3.87
CA ILE A 163 1.23 -17.91 -5.09
C ILE A 163 2.72 -18.22 -5.22
N PRO A 164 3.15 -18.91 -6.31
CA PRO A 164 4.54 -19.31 -6.48
C PRO A 164 5.41 -18.11 -6.90
N GLU A 165 6.65 -18.12 -6.43
CA GLU A 165 7.70 -17.25 -6.98
C GLU A 165 8.09 -17.73 -8.39
N ARG A 166 8.48 -16.81 -9.27
CA ARG A 166 9.00 -17.19 -10.60
C ARG A 166 10.44 -17.67 -10.47
N GLU A 167 10.75 -18.76 -11.17
CA GLU A 167 12.11 -19.33 -11.27
C GLU A 167 13.13 -18.28 -11.75
N ASP A 168 12.77 -17.44 -12.72
CA ASP A 168 13.65 -16.38 -13.25
C ASP A 168 14.05 -15.29 -12.22
N ASN A 169 13.32 -15.21 -11.08
CA ASN A 169 13.66 -14.31 -9.98
C ASN A 169 14.54 -15.00 -8.92
N GLN A 170 14.61 -16.33 -8.92
CA GLN A 170 15.44 -17.11 -8.00
C GLN A 170 16.89 -17.08 -8.51
N GLY A 171 17.67 -16.09 -8.05
CA GLY A 171 19.12 -16.03 -8.31
C GLY A 171 19.65 -14.71 -8.84
N LYS A 172 18.80 -13.69 -9.07
CA LYS A 172 19.31 -12.33 -9.32
C LYS A 172 19.88 -11.74 -8.04
N SER A 173 21.18 -11.50 -7.99
CA SER A 173 21.79 -10.75 -6.90
C SER A 173 21.23 -9.32 -6.92
N ARG A 174 20.82 -8.80 -5.76
CA ARG A 174 20.14 -7.50 -5.59
C ARG A 174 20.92 -6.28 -6.09
N LEU A 175 22.22 -6.43 -6.40
CA LEU A 175 23.17 -5.33 -6.58
C LEU A 175 23.62 -5.10 -8.03
N GLU A 176 23.38 -6.05 -8.95
CA GLU A 176 23.92 -5.96 -10.33
C GLU A 176 23.02 -5.17 -11.31
N ASP A 177 21.79 -4.81 -10.91
CA ASP A 177 20.79 -4.15 -11.75
C ASP A 177 20.44 -2.70 -11.27
N GLU A 178 21.17 -2.14 -10.29
CA GLU A 178 20.94 -0.75 -9.85
C GLU A 178 21.47 0.25 -10.88
N TYR A 179 20.60 1.16 -11.32
CA TYR A 179 20.98 2.21 -12.24
C TYR A 179 21.76 3.29 -11.49
N GLU A 180 22.95 3.62 -11.98
CA GLU A 180 23.74 4.75 -11.50
C GLU A 180 23.25 6.05 -12.16
N PHE A 181 22.92 7.03 -11.33
CA PHE A 181 22.49 8.36 -11.78
C PHE A 181 23.69 9.32 -11.71
N ASP A 182 23.82 10.20 -12.69
CA ASP A 182 24.69 11.36 -12.50
C ASP A 182 24.13 12.31 -11.44
N GLU A 183 24.99 13.16 -10.88
CA GLU A 183 24.63 14.05 -9.76
C GLU A 183 23.54 15.06 -10.13
N GLU A 184 23.52 15.55 -11.37
CA GLU A 184 22.53 16.54 -11.82
C GLU A 184 21.14 15.90 -11.89
N ASP A 185 21.04 14.74 -12.55
CA ASP A 185 19.81 13.97 -12.67
C ASP A 185 19.32 13.51 -11.29
N LEU A 186 20.22 13.10 -10.39
CA LEU A 186 19.86 12.65 -9.05
C LEU A 186 19.17 13.76 -8.25
N VAL A 187 19.70 14.99 -8.30
CA VAL A 187 19.10 16.16 -7.63
C VAL A 187 17.71 16.46 -8.19
N GLU A 188 17.56 16.48 -9.52
CA GLU A 188 16.28 16.76 -10.17
C GLU A 188 15.25 15.65 -9.88
N LEU A 189 15.65 14.38 -10.01
CA LEU A 189 14.81 13.22 -9.73
C LEU A 189 14.26 13.24 -8.30
N ARG A 190 15.11 13.50 -7.30
CA ARG A 190 14.70 13.61 -5.89
C ARG A 190 13.68 14.74 -5.70
N LYS A 191 13.90 15.89 -6.33
CA LYS A 191 12.98 17.03 -6.28
C LYS A 191 11.62 16.68 -6.90
N LEU A 192 11.62 16.06 -8.08
CA LEU A 192 10.40 15.72 -8.82
C LEU A 192 9.59 14.59 -8.15
N ASN A 193 10.27 13.69 -7.42
CA ASN A 193 9.68 12.47 -6.84
C ASN A 193 9.68 12.44 -5.30
N ARG A 194 9.83 13.62 -4.66
CA ARG A 194 9.90 13.73 -3.20
C ARG A 194 8.77 12.99 -2.47
N ARG A 195 7.54 13.03 -2.98
CA ARG A 195 6.38 12.39 -2.32
C ARG A 195 6.40 10.87 -2.47
N ASP A 196 6.96 10.33 -3.55
CA ASP A 196 7.18 8.89 -3.70
C ASP A 196 8.31 8.43 -2.77
N ILE A 197 9.37 9.23 -2.61
CA ILE A 197 10.48 8.92 -1.69
C ILE A 197 9.98 8.87 -0.24
N GLU A 198 9.23 9.89 0.20
CA GLU A 198 8.60 9.92 1.53
C GLU A 198 7.65 8.72 1.74
N LEU A 199 6.83 8.39 0.72
CA LEU A 199 5.93 7.24 0.75
C LEU A 199 6.68 5.91 0.85
N TYR A 200 7.74 5.74 0.06
CA TYR A 200 8.52 4.50 0.03
C TYR A 200 9.28 4.28 1.34
N GLN A 201 9.89 5.33 1.90
CA GLN A 201 10.54 5.25 3.21
C GLN A 201 9.55 4.86 4.32
N TYR A 202 8.34 5.42 4.30
CA TYR A 202 7.29 5.04 5.25
C TYR A 202 6.83 3.60 5.05
N ALA A 203 6.63 3.17 3.80
CA ALA A 203 6.24 1.81 3.47
C ALA A 203 7.32 0.78 3.86
N LEU A 204 8.60 1.13 3.75
CA LEU A 204 9.72 0.30 4.21
C LEU A 204 9.63 0.06 5.72
N ALA A 205 9.49 1.12 6.52
CA ALA A 205 9.36 1.01 7.97
C ALA A 205 8.09 0.24 8.39
N LEU A 206 6.99 0.44 7.66
CA LEU A 206 5.74 -0.30 7.87
C LEU A 206 5.91 -1.79 7.55
N PHE A 207 6.60 -2.11 6.44
CA PHE A 207 6.92 -3.47 6.04
C PHE A 207 7.80 -4.15 7.09
N ASP A 208 8.88 -3.50 7.54
CA ASP A 208 9.79 -4.03 8.56
C ASP A 208 9.05 -4.37 9.85
N SER A 209 8.20 -3.46 10.32
CA SER A 209 7.37 -3.68 11.50
C SER A 209 6.48 -4.91 11.32
N ARG A 210 5.69 -4.99 10.22
CA ARG A 210 4.76 -6.11 9.97
C ARG A 210 5.48 -7.44 9.74
N TYR A 211 6.61 -7.41 9.03
CA TYR A 211 7.41 -8.59 8.75
C TYR A 211 8.04 -9.15 10.03
N ALA A 212 8.51 -8.30 10.95
CA ALA A 212 8.98 -8.73 12.26
C ALA A 212 7.88 -9.43 13.08
N MET A 213 6.65 -8.90 13.05
CA MET A 213 5.49 -9.55 13.68
C MET A 213 5.24 -10.93 13.05
N PHE A 214 5.18 -10.99 11.72
CA PHE A 214 4.98 -12.22 10.95
C PHE A 214 6.04 -13.29 11.28
N LYS A 215 7.34 -12.96 11.24
CA LYS A 215 8.41 -13.91 11.57
C LYS A 215 8.39 -14.37 13.04
N SER A 216 7.76 -13.59 13.92
CA SER A 216 7.56 -13.94 15.32
C SER A 216 6.26 -14.71 15.56
N ASN A 217 5.54 -15.12 14.51
CA ASN A 217 4.20 -15.72 14.57
C ASN A 217 3.19 -14.86 15.36
N GLN A 218 3.40 -13.55 15.36
CA GLN A 218 2.48 -12.60 15.98
C GLN A 218 1.62 -11.94 14.90
N PRO A 219 0.34 -11.73 15.18
CA PRO A 219 -0.49 -10.93 14.30
C PRO A 219 -0.08 -9.47 14.35
N TRP A 220 -0.39 -8.77 13.27
CA TRP A 220 -0.20 -7.33 13.17
C TRP A 220 -1.56 -6.65 12.92
N ALA A 221 -1.56 -5.34 13.12
CA ALA A 221 -2.70 -4.45 13.00
C ALA A 221 -2.49 -3.44 11.87
N HIS A 222 -3.59 -3.11 11.22
CA HIS A 222 -3.72 -1.86 10.48
C HIS A 222 -4.03 -0.77 11.50
N ALA A 223 -3.14 0.20 11.67
CA ALA A 223 -3.34 1.25 12.66
C ALA A 223 -2.70 2.57 12.23
N CYS A 224 -3.36 3.68 12.54
CA CYS A 224 -2.86 5.02 12.25
C CYS A 224 -3.25 5.98 13.38
N LEU A 225 -2.26 6.71 13.87
CA LEU A 225 -2.48 7.92 14.65
C LEU A 225 -2.80 9.03 13.65
N VAL A 226 -4.03 9.52 13.62
CA VAL A 226 -4.46 10.54 12.64
C VAL A 226 -4.09 11.92 13.15
N GLU A 227 -4.47 12.23 14.39
CA GLU A 227 -4.19 13.49 15.05
C GLU A 227 -3.42 13.25 16.34
N ALA A 228 -2.45 14.13 16.60
CA ALA A 228 -1.78 14.24 17.88
C ALA A 228 -1.54 15.73 18.12
N THR A 229 -2.31 16.32 19.03
CA THR A 229 -2.28 17.75 19.37
C THR A 229 -2.25 17.92 20.88
N THR A 230 -2.05 19.15 21.34
CA THR A 230 -2.12 19.49 22.78
C THR A 230 -3.45 19.10 23.44
N GLU A 231 -4.52 18.94 22.68
CA GLU A 231 -5.87 18.61 23.15
C GLU A 231 -6.21 17.10 23.15
N GLY A 232 -5.42 16.27 22.47
CA GLY A 232 -5.86 14.92 22.18
C GLY A 232 -5.02 14.14 21.18
N GLY A 233 -5.12 12.82 21.28
CA GLY A 233 -4.72 11.89 20.22
C GLY A 233 -5.96 11.22 19.64
N SER A 234 -6.08 11.16 18.32
CA SER A 234 -7.18 10.44 17.66
C SER A 234 -6.65 9.58 16.53
N GLY A 235 -7.27 8.42 16.32
CA GLY A 235 -6.81 7.49 15.30
C GLY A 235 -7.75 6.32 15.12
N TRP A 236 -7.26 5.32 14.41
CA TRP A 236 -7.98 4.08 14.15
C TRP A 236 -7.04 2.88 14.19
N ALA A 237 -7.58 1.72 14.52
CA ALA A 237 -6.86 0.46 14.51
C ALA A 237 -7.80 -0.73 14.31
N TRP A 238 -7.40 -1.71 13.49
CA TRP A 238 -8.05 -3.02 13.40
C TRP A 238 -7.03 -4.13 13.11
N TRP A 239 -7.39 -5.37 13.44
CA TRP A 239 -6.56 -6.54 13.16
C TRP A 239 -6.38 -6.73 11.66
N ALA A 240 -5.16 -7.07 11.25
CA ALA A 240 -4.90 -7.47 9.89
C ALA A 240 -5.27 -8.93 9.64
N ASP A 241 -6.20 -9.54 10.35
CA ASP A 241 -6.76 -10.83 9.97
C ASP A 241 -8.29 -10.77 10.14
N GLU A 242 -8.97 -11.91 10.16
CA GLU A 242 -10.43 -11.95 10.22
C GLU A 242 -10.99 -11.73 11.64
N ARG A 243 -10.16 -11.38 12.63
CA ARG A 243 -10.63 -11.12 14.00
C ARG A 243 -11.51 -9.89 14.08
N ASP A 244 -12.69 -10.08 14.67
CA ASP A 244 -13.68 -9.02 14.89
C ASP A 244 -13.51 -8.28 16.24
N ALA A 245 -12.55 -8.71 17.08
CA ALA A 245 -12.29 -8.10 18.38
C ALA A 245 -11.68 -6.68 18.23
N PRO A 246 -12.10 -5.69 19.05
CA PRO A 246 -11.44 -4.39 19.07
C PRO A 246 -10.00 -4.47 19.56
N LEU A 247 -9.14 -3.62 19.02
CA LEU A 247 -7.78 -3.43 19.52
C LEU A 247 -7.78 -2.54 20.76
N GLU A 248 -6.91 -2.88 21.71
CA GLU A 248 -6.47 -1.96 22.75
C GLU A 248 -5.22 -1.23 22.28
N VAL A 249 -5.28 0.10 22.34
CA VAL A 249 -4.24 1.01 21.90
C VAL A 249 -3.68 1.70 23.13
N GLU A 250 -2.38 1.58 23.31
CA GLU A 250 -1.60 2.32 24.29
C GLU A 250 -1.05 3.59 23.65
N LEU A 251 -0.97 4.64 24.45
CA LEU A 251 -0.33 5.89 24.10
C LEU A 251 0.94 6.09 24.89
N TRP A 252 2.02 6.36 24.18
CA TRP A 252 3.33 6.60 24.75
C TRP A 252 3.79 8.01 24.43
N VAL A 253 4.18 8.75 25.46
CA VAL A 253 4.69 10.12 25.38
C VAL A 253 6.10 10.12 25.96
N ASN A 254 7.09 10.55 25.18
CA ASN A 254 8.50 10.59 25.58
C ASN A 254 9.05 9.24 26.11
N GLY A 255 8.49 8.13 25.65
CA GLY A 255 8.89 6.78 26.07
C GLY A 255 8.16 6.25 27.31
N GLU A 256 7.14 6.95 27.81
CA GLU A 256 6.34 6.51 28.95
C GLU A 256 4.88 6.26 28.56
N LEU A 257 4.32 5.13 29.01
CA LEU A 257 2.90 4.81 28.84
C LEU A 257 2.04 5.82 29.62
N THR A 258 1.22 6.57 28.90
CA THR A 258 0.40 7.65 29.48
C THR A 258 -1.08 7.29 29.56
N SER A 259 -1.64 6.64 28.54
CA SER A 259 -3.05 6.25 28.55
C SER A 259 -3.34 5.07 27.62
N THR A 260 -4.53 4.50 27.73
CA THR A 260 -5.02 3.44 26.85
C THR A 260 -6.42 3.75 26.34
N ALA A 261 -6.77 3.25 25.16
CA ALA A 261 -8.10 3.35 24.59
C ALA A 261 -8.44 2.10 23.75
N ARG A 262 -9.73 1.76 23.72
CA ARG A 262 -10.24 0.72 22.82
C ARG A 262 -10.65 1.33 21.49
N ALA A 263 -10.28 0.66 20.39
CA ALA A 263 -10.66 1.04 19.04
C ALA A 263 -12.12 0.65 18.75
N VAL A 264 -13.08 1.38 19.31
CA VAL A 264 -14.53 1.09 19.24
C VAL A 264 -15.38 2.25 18.71
N LYS A 265 -14.79 3.40 18.41
CA LYS A 265 -15.51 4.56 17.89
C LYS A 265 -15.75 4.43 16.39
N PHE A 266 -16.89 4.92 15.91
CA PHE A 266 -17.18 4.96 14.48
C PHE A 266 -16.29 5.98 13.75
N ARG A 267 -15.80 5.62 12.55
CA ARG A 267 -14.96 6.46 11.67
C ARG A 267 -15.58 6.54 10.28
N GLN A 268 -16.47 7.51 10.09
CA GLN A 268 -17.24 7.68 8.85
C GLN A 268 -16.36 7.86 7.62
N GLU A 269 -15.24 8.58 7.76
CA GLU A 269 -14.32 8.87 6.68
C GLU A 269 -13.64 7.61 6.11
N LEU A 270 -13.52 6.57 6.93
CA LEU A 270 -12.97 5.28 6.51
C LEU A 270 -13.99 4.43 5.75
N CYS A 271 -15.30 4.70 5.81
CA CYS A 271 -16.29 3.85 5.13
C CYS A 271 -16.03 3.71 3.62
N SER A 272 -15.38 4.70 2.99
CA SER A 272 -14.94 4.66 1.59
C SER A 272 -13.92 3.54 1.28
N VAL A 273 -13.25 2.99 2.30
CA VAL A 273 -12.26 1.91 2.19
C VAL A 273 -12.72 0.60 2.85
N LEU A 274 -14.00 0.50 3.20
CA LEU A 274 -14.63 -0.68 3.84
C LEU A 274 -13.80 -1.26 5.01
N PRO A 275 -13.57 -0.49 6.09
CA PRO A 275 -12.95 -1.01 7.30
C PRO A 275 -13.81 -2.15 7.88
N PRO A 276 -13.20 -3.08 8.62
CA PRO A 276 -13.97 -4.11 9.32
C PRO A 276 -14.83 -3.49 10.42
N ARG A 277 -15.61 -4.34 11.11
CA ARG A 277 -16.38 -3.95 12.30
C ARG A 277 -17.36 -2.81 12.02
N GLY A 278 -17.91 -2.75 10.80
CA GLY A 278 -18.83 -1.69 10.37
C GLY A 278 -18.27 -0.27 10.49
N GLY A 279 -16.94 -0.09 10.53
CA GLY A 279 -16.29 1.21 10.74
C GLY A 279 -16.10 1.62 12.22
N TYR A 280 -16.44 0.76 13.18
CA TYR A 280 -16.19 0.99 14.61
C TYR A 280 -14.76 0.61 15.01
N VAL A 281 -13.79 1.28 14.38
CA VAL A 281 -12.34 1.02 14.49
C VAL A 281 -11.55 2.20 15.07
N GLY A 282 -12.24 3.28 15.43
CA GLY A 282 -11.64 4.50 15.93
C GLY A 282 -11.31 4.46 17.42
N PHE A 283 -10.29 5.19 17.82
CA PHE A 283 -9.99 5.47 19.22
C PHE A 283 -9.77 6.96 19.43
N HIS A 284 -9.90 7.39 20.68
CA HIS A 284 -9.52 8.72 21.13
C HIS A 284 -8.83 8.58 22.48
N LEU A 285 -7.71 9.25 22.61
CA LEU A 285 -6.89 9.25 23.81
C LEU A 285 -6.87 10.68 24.35
N PRO A 286 -7.42 10.92 25.55
CA PRO A 286 -7.34 12.23 26.16
C PRO A 286 -5.87 12.53 26.47
N LEU A 287 -5.42 13.72 26.06
CA LEU A 287 -4.02 14.12 26.14
C LEU A 287 -3.89 15.55 26.65
N LYS A 288 -2.88 15.78 27.47
CA LYS A 288 -2.24 17.09 27.64
C LYS A 288 -0.83 16.94 27.11
N LEU A 289 -0.63 17.23 25.83
CA LEU A 289 0.70 17.22 25.22
C LEU A 289 1.30 18.62 25.29
N SER A 290 2.61 18.68 25.41
CA SER A 290 3.42 19.89 25.27
C SER A 290 4.08 19.91 23.90
N PRO A 291 4.41 21.10 23.36
CA PRO A 291 5.26 21.18 22.17
C PRO A 291 6.58 20.41 22.39
N LEU A 292 7.08 19.80 21.32
CA LEU A 292 8.27 18.93 21.30
C LEU A 292 8.12 17.55 21.97
N ASP A 293 6.95 17.22 22.52
CA ASP A 293 6.68 15.85 22.96
C ASP A 293 6.78 14.88 21.79
N LYS A 294 7.37 13.71 22.04
CA LYS A 294 7.39 12.59 21.09
C LYS A 294 6.28 11.63 21.42
N VAL A 295 5.37 11.43 20.46
CA VAL A 295 4.16 10.65 20.66
C VAL A 295 4.13 9.46 19.70
N GLN A 296 3.82 8.28 20.26
CA GLN A 296 3.65 7.05 19.50
C GLN A 296 2.57 6.19 20.16
N CYS A 297 1.87 5.39 19.37
CA CYS A 297 0.93 4.41 19.86
C CYS A 297 1.51 3.00 19.78
N ARG A 298 1.02 2.11 20.63
CA ARG A 298 1.36 0.69 20.62
C ARG A 298 0.10 -0.16 20.70
N VAL A 299 0.02 -1.22 19.90
CA VAL A 299 -1.00 -2.25 20.07
C VAL A 299 -0.66 -3.06 21.31
N ALA A 300 -1.50 -2.99 22.36
CA ALA A 300 -1.20 -3.58 23.66
C ALA A 300 -0.92 -5.10 23.56
N ALA A 301 -1.73 -5.80 22.77
CA ALA A 301 -1.70 -7.26 22.66
C ALA A 301 -0.46 -7.82 21.94
N THR A 302 0.22 -7.02 21.13
CA THR A 302 1.33 -7.51 20.28
C THR A 302 2.60 -6.67 20.43
N GLY A 303 2.53 -5.52 21.08
CA GLY A 303 3.65 -4.59 21.16
C GLY A 303 3.96 -3.88 19.84
N GLN A 304 3.13 -4.01 18.81
CA GLN A 304 3.34 -3.34 17.53
C GLN A 304 3.21 -1.82 17.68
N TRP A 305 4.27 -1.10 17.37
CA TRP A 305 4.30 0.36 17.37
C TRP A 305 3.67 0.96 16.11
N PHE A 306 2.94 2.06 16.26
CA PHE A 306 2.44 2.87 15.15
C PHE A 306 2.28 4.35 15.54
N PRO A 307 2.58 5.31 14.63
CA PRO A 307 3.29 5.10 13.37
C PRO A 307 4.70 4.53 13.60
N PRO A 308 5.41 4.02 12.58
CA PRO A 308 6.70 3.33 12.77
C PRO A 308 7.77 4.14 13.52
N SER A 309 7.73 5.47 13.38
CA SER A 309 8.58 6.40 14.15
C SER A 309 7.71 7.35 14.98
N PRO A 310 8.13 7.75 16.19
CA PRO A 310 7.41 8.73 17.00
C PRO A 310 7.18 10.04 16.24
N ARG A 311 5.99 10.64 16.41
CA ARG A 311 5.68 11.98 15.89
C ARG A 311 6.06 13.04 16.91
N LEU A 312 6.70 14.11 16.45
CA LEU A 312 6.95 15.28 17.26
C LEU A 312 5.69 16.16 17.26
N ILE A 313 5.28 16.65 18.43
CA ILE A 313 4.22 17.63 18.53
C ILE A 313 4.77 18.99 18.14
N GLU A 314 4.25 19.54 17.03
CA GLU A 314 4.61 20.87 16.57
C GLU A 314 4.03 21.92 17.53
N GLU A 315 4.76 23.04 17.71
CA GLU A 315 4.19 24.23 18.34
C GLU A 315 3.00 24.69 17.50
N THR A 316 1.84 24.85 18.12
CA THR A 316 0.70 25.51 17.48
C THR A 316 1.18 26.91 17.09
N LYS A 317 1.39 27.16 15.79
CA LYS A 317 1.64 28.52 15.30
C LYS A 317 0.39 29.34 15.60
N THR A 318 0.45 30.12 16.68
CA THR A 318 -0.55 31.14 17.04
C THR A 318 -0.69 32.18 15.96
#